data_AF-A0A3Q3E1C0-F1
#
_entry.id   AF-A0A3Q3E1C0-F1
#
_cell.length_a   1.000
_cell.length_b   1.000
_cell.length_c   1.000
_cell.angle_alpha   90.00
_cell.angle_beta   90.00
_cell.angle_gamma   90.00
#
_symmetry.space_group_name_H-M   'P 1'
#
loop_
_entity.id
_entity.type
_entity.pdbx_description
1 polymer ?
#
loop_
_entity_poly.entity_id
_entity_poly.type
_entity_poly.pdbx_seq_one_letter_code
_entity_poly.pdbx_strand_id
1 'polypeptide(L)'
;MGAEEEIERLRSRLREKEEQLHQAAQAGLTLLNQQIELQSRLDEQRVEMTNEREALEQNKYSLQKEVELKSRMLESLQSDYDCVRNQQRQQLEERQEQLERSHSAALNELNNKMLRLQSALEESQLSEKQLKHKLEVQTETLNNKMEELRALNEHTQSSMTSEMMEVQMKIMDLETVKVELEQTLQECQYREQQLELTNSSLQRQLERITEEKEEREKEAVSCFNSLEKSRETNRDLQIQLDQLLQQAQDPNSKGNSLFAELEDKRADMERHLISMKVQYQSLQKQYAFSKQQLQRMKVQIATLMQLQGSRADPAQLERLQSMLSEKNGEIQNMMTKLQRLEKVEMNLKSQPANPTPAESADGQDETYYTDLLKMKLNNTVKDAERLGDELSLQRMKSLSESQRALELERKLYSSERLLKQTQSDKIKLQLRVEELQHKYEPKDSKKNLIQKRKKEKLPVDVTLCSEETTLDKVEQIVAAEVEVTNTKTADSEVDSSSTAEALSSKQDVNTGVSHDEPRPAKCVKISGDEPVVIPNPSSPVTEENQQQNKREERRKKPRTVEMIHVGSNSTMENQCAQQ
;
A
#
# COMPACT_ATOMS: atom_id res chain seq x y z
N MET A 1 97.45 -12.44 -31.81
CA MET A 1 97.17 -11.97 -33.18
C MET A 1 95.75 -12.42 -33.59
N GLY A 2 95.55 -13.08 -34.74
CA GLY A 2 94.22 -13.22 -35.38
C GLY A 2 93.05 -13.67 -34.48
N ALA A 3 93.22 -14.68 -33.63
CA ALA A 3 92.14 -15.16 -32.75
C ALA A 3 91.70 -14.14 -31.69
N GLU A 4 92.59 -13.28 -31.23
CA GLU A 4 92.29 -12.26 -30.21
C GLU A 4 91.54 -11.06 -30.84
N GLU A 5 91.94 -10.65 -32.05
CA GLU A 5 91.25 -9.62 -32.84
C GLU A 5 89.82 -10.07 -33.23
N GLU A 6 89.61 -11.36 -33.47
CA GLU A 6 88.29 -11.91 -33.77
C GLU A 6 87.41 -12.00 -32.51
N ILE A 7 87.96 -12.38 -31.35
CA ILE A 7 87.28 -12.28 -30.06
C ILE A 7 86.88 -10.83 -29.73
N GLU A 8 87.75 -9.85 -30.02
CA GLU A 8 87.46 -8.43 -29.75
C GLU A 8 86.42 -7.84 -30.71
N ARG A 9 86.41 -8.26 -31.98
CA ARG A 9 85.29 -7.99 -32.91
C ARG A 9 83.99 -8.60 -32.40
N LEU A 10 84.00 -9.86 -31.96
CA LEU A 10 82.80 -10.54 -31.45
C LEU A 10 82.26 -9.87 -30.18
N ARG A 11 83.12 -9.48 -29.23
CA ARG A 11 82.74 -8.71 -28.03
C ARG A 11 82.16 -7.34 -28.37
N SER A 12 82.69 -6.67 -29.39
CA SER A 12 82.19 -5.36 -29.81
C SER A 12 80.84 -5.47 -30.53
N ARG A 13 80.67 -6.50 -31.37
CA ARG A 13 79.40 -6.83 -32.01
C ARG A 13 78.33 -7.32 -31.02
N LEU A 14 78.74 -7.98 -29.92
CA LEU A 14 77.85 -8.35 -28.82
C LEU A 14 77.31 -7.08 -28.14
N ARG A 15 78.19 -6.16 -27.72
CA ARG A 15 77.81 -4.87 -27.11
C ARG A 15 76.88 -4.06 -28.00
N GLU A 16 77.21 -3.94 -29.30
CA GLU A 16 76.34 -3.27 -30.29
C GLU A 16 74.92 -3.89 -30.35
N LYS A 17 74.82 -5.22 -30.21
CA LYS A 17 73.53 -5.92 -30.17
C LYS A 17 72.82 -5.78 -28.81
N GLU A 18 73.54 -5.78 -27.70
CA GLU A 18 73.00 -5.54 -26.37
C GLU A 18 72.46 -4.10 -26.24
N GLU A 19 73.16 -3.11 -26.81
CA GLU A 19 72.72 -1.72 -26.93
C GLU A 19 71.48 -1.58 -27.82
N GLN A 20 71.46 -2.23 -28.99
CA GLN A 20 70.28 -2.26 -29.87
C GLN A 20 69.07 -2.95 -29.21
N LEU A 21 69.30 -4.00 -28.41
CA LEU A 21 68.25 -4.65 -27.63
C LEU A 21 67.73 -3.75 -26.50
N HIS A 22 68.60 -3.02 -25.79
CA HIS A 22 68.17 -2.03 -24.80
C HIS A 22 67.38 -0.88 -25.43
N GLN A 23 67.83 -0.35 -26.57
CA GLN A 23 67.11 0.69 -27.30
C GLN A 23 65.74 0.20 -27.79
N ALA A 24 65.66 -1.02 -28.33
CA ALA A 24 64.39 -1.63 -28.74
C ALA A 24 63.44 -1.88 -27.55
N ALA A 25 63.98 -2.35 -26.41
CA ALA A 25 63.19 -2.55 -25.19
C ALA A 25 62.69 -1.21 -24.60
N GLN A 26 63.52 -0.16 -24.60
CA GLN A 26 63.16 1.17 -24.14
C GLN A 26 62.12 1.83 -25.05
N ALA A 27 62.25 1.68 -26.38
CA ALA A 27 61.25 2.13 -27.34
C ALA A 27 59.93 1.36 -27.18
N GLY A 28 59.97 0.04 -26.97
CA GLY A 28 58.80 -0.79 -26.69
C GLY A 28 58.10 -0.40 -25.38
N LEU A 29 58.85 -0.11 -24.32
CA LEU A 29 58.31 0.39 -23.05
C LEU A 29 57.70 1.79 -23.21
N THR A 30 58.31 2.66 -24.01
CA THR A 30 57.78 4.01 -24.28
C THR A 30 56.47 3.92 -25.07
N LEU A 31 56.40 3.05 -26.08
CA LEU A 31 55.18 2.78 -26.83
C LEU A 31 54.08 2.18 -25.95
N LEU A 32 54.43 1.25 -25.06
CA LEU A 32 53.49 0.66 -24.09
C LEU A 32 52.93 1.72 -23.13
N ASN A 33 53.78 2.62 -22.61
CA ASN A 33 53.35 3.72 -21.75
C ASN A 33 52.42 4.67 -22.50
N GLN A 34 52.74 5.03 -23.75
CA GLN A 34 51.85 5.84 -24.61
C GLN A 34 50.51 5.15 -24.88
N GLN A 35 50.52 3.82 -25.08
CA GLN A 35 49.29 3.03 -25.25
C GLN A 35 48.45 3.01 -23.96
N ILE A 36 49.08 2.94 -22.78
CA ILE A 36 48.39 3.02 -21.48
C ILE A 36 47.81 4.43 -21.26
N GLU A 37 48.54 5.49 -21.56
CA GLU A 37 48.02 6.86 -21.49
C GLU A 37 46.82 7.10 -22.42
N LEU A 38 46.90 6.62 -23.67
CA LEU A 38 45.80 6.71 -24.63
C LEU A 38 44.58 5.88 -24.17
N GLN A 39 44.81 4.70 -23.57
CA GLN A 39 43.74 3.89 -23.01
C GLN A 39 43.08 4.57 -21.81
N SER A 40 43.86 5.18 -20.90
CA SER A 40 43.34 5.96 -19.77
C SER A 40 42.44 7.10 -20.26
N ARG A 41 42.91 7.91 -21.21
CA ARG A 41 42.12 9.03 -21.77
C ARG A 41 40.86 8.57 -22.50
N LEU A 42 40.89 7.41 -23.16
CA LEU A 42 39.70 6.81 -23.78
C LEU A 42 38.69 6.31 -22.73
N ASP A 43 39.15 5.77 -21.61
CA ASP A 43 38.28 5.30 -20.52
C ASP A 43 37.75 6.47 -19.66
N GLU A 44 38.54 7.52 -19.45
CA GLU A 44 38.11 8.82 -18.92
C GLU A 44 36.97 9.40 -19.77
N GLN A 45 37.16 9.54 -21.08
CA GLN A 45 36.13 10.01 -22.01
C GLN A 45 34.89 9.11 -22.04
N ARG A 46 35.04 7.78 -21.90
CA ARG A 46 33.89 6.85 -21.79
C ARG A 46 33.10 7.10 -20.50
N VAL A 47 33.77 7.38 -19.38
CA VAL A 47 33.12 7.71 -18.10
C VAL A 47 32.41 9.07 -18.21
N GLU A 48 33.07 10.10 -18.75
CA GLU A 48 32.46 11.43 -18.98
C GLU A 48 31.19 11.33 -19.84
N MET A 49 31.28 10.72 -21.02
CA MET A 49 30.13 10.52 -21.92
C MET A 49 29.01 9.67 -21.30
N THR A 50 29.34 8.76 -20.37
CA THR A 50 28.33 7.97 -19.63
C THR A 50 27.64 8.82 -18.57
N ASN A 51 28.40 9.61 -17.80
CA ASN A 51 27.87 10.53 -16.79
C ASN A 51 26.96 11.60 -17.42
N GLU A 52 27.36 12.19 -18.56
CA GLU A 52 26.54 13.14 -19.31
C GLU A 52 25.23 12.50 -19.78
N ARG A 53 25.31 11.28 -20.33
CA ARG A 53 24.12 10.53 -20.75
C ARG A 53 23.20 10.26 -19.56
N GLU A 54 23.71 9.79 -18.43
CA GLU A 54 22.91 9.52 -17.23
C GLU A 54 22.26 10.79 -16.69
N ALA A 55 22.95 11.92 -16.68
CA ALA A 55 22.40 13.22 -16.29
C ALA A 55 21.28 13.67 -17.26
N LEU A 56 21.45 13.51 -18.57
CA LEU A 56 20.42 13.80 -19.57
C LEU A 56 19.20 12.85 -19.43
N GLU A 57 19.44 11.57 -19.13
CA GLU A 57 18.41 10.56 -18.92
C GLU A 57 17.60 10.86 -17.65
N GLN A 58 18.25 11.22 -16.54
CA GLN A 58 17.60 11.72 -15.31
C GLN A 58 16.79 13.00 -15.55
N ASN A 59 17.37 14.00 -16.22
CA ASN A 59 16.69 15.26 -16.55
C ASN A 59 15.46 15.04 -17.43
N LYS A 60 15.54 14.15 -18.44
CA LYS A 60 14.41 13.74 -19.27
C LYS A 60 13.29 13.13 -18.42
N TYR A 61 13.60 12.21 -17.51
CA TYR A 61 12.59 11.60 -16.64
C TYR A 61 11.98 12.60 -15.62
N SER A 62 12.75 13.58 -15.18
CA SER A 62 12.25 14.68 -14.32
C SER A 62 11.27 15.58 -15.07
N LEU A 63 11.69 16.10 -16.24
CA LEU A 63 10.87 16.95 -17.11
C LEU A 63 9.60 16.24 -17.59
N GLN A 64 9.68 14.94 -17.92
CA GLN A 64 8.49 14.17 -18.31
C GLN A 64 7.45 14.14 -17.17
N LYS A 65 7.87 13.87 -15.92
CA LYS A 65 6.97 13.89 -14.76
C LYS A 65 6.39 15.28 -14.48
N GLU A 66 7.18 16.32 -14.68
CA GLU A 66 6.71 17.70 -14.53
C GLU A 66 5.66 18.07 -15.60
N VAL A 67 5.85 17.64 -16.84
CA VAL A 67 4.87 17.80 -17.93
C VAL A 67 3.60 16.99 -17.63
N GLU A 68 3.71 15.72 -17.25
CA GLU A 68 2.56 14.89 -16.87
C GLU A 68 1.75 15.49 -15.70
N LEU A 69 2.43 16.08 -14.71
CA LEU A 69 1.77 16.79 -13.59
C LEU A 69 1.05 18.06 -14.08
N LYS A 70 1.71 18.86 -14.93
CA LYS A 70 1.11 20.09 -15.50
C LYS A 70 -0.09 19.77 -16.40
N SER A 71 -0.05 18.72 -17.21
CA SER A 71 -1.19 18.27 -18.01
C SER A 71 -2.40 17.94 -17.13
N ARG A 72 -2.21 17.10 -16.10
CA ARG A 72 -3.29 16.76 -15.15
C ARG A 72 -3.87 17.97 -14.42
N MET A 73 -3.01 18.94 -14.09
CA MET A 73 -3.45 20.20 -13.46
C MET A 73 -4.25 21.09 -14.44
N LEU A 74 -3.84 21.15 -15.71
CA LEU A 74 -4.59 21.84 -16.76
C LEU A 74 -5.94 21.14 -17.04
N GLU A 75 -5.96 19.81 -17.08
CA GLU A 75 -7.18 19.00 -17.20
C GLU A 75 -8.16 19.27 -16.04
N SER A 76 -7.68 19.37 -14.79
CA SER A 76 -8.54 19.75 -13.65
C SER A 76 -9.04 21.19 -13.74
N LEU A 77 -8.19 22.17 -14.07
CA LEU A 77 -8.63 23.57 -14.23
C LEU A 77 -9.61 23.73 -15.41
N GLN A 78 -9.46 22.94 -16.47
CA GLN A 78 -10.40 22.91 -17.59
C GLN A 78 -11.75 22.32 -17.14
N SER A 79 -11.76 21.22 -16.39
CA SER A 79 -12.97 20.65 -15.80
C SER A 79 -13.70 21.65 -14.88
N ASP A 80 -12.97 22.37 -14.02
CA ASP A 80 -13.53 23.40 -13.15
C ASP A 80 -14.12 24.58 -13.95
N TYR A 81 -13.43 25.02 -15.00
CA TYR A 81 -13.91 26.05 -15.92
C TYR A 81 -15.16 25.63 -16.69
N ASP A 82 -15.17 24.42 -17.27
CA ASP A 82 -16.34 23.85 -17.95
C ASP A 82 -17.53 23.70 -16.98
N CYS A 83 -17.29 23.30 -15.73
CA CYS A 83 -18.30 23.23 -14.67
C CYS A 83 -18.91 24.61 -14.36
N VAL A 84 -18.08 25.62 -14.07
CA VAL A 84 -18.54 26.99 -13.77
C VAL A 84 -19.28 27.60 -14.97
N ARG A 85 -18.77 27.43 -16.20
CA ARG A 85 -19.43 27.92 -17.42
C ARG A 85 -20.79 27.26 -17.63
N ASN A 86 -20.91 25.96 -17.37
CA ASN A 86 -22.18 25.24 -17.51
C ASN A 86 -23.18 25.66 -16.42
N GLN A 87 -22.73 25.86 -15.17
CA GLN A 87 -23.57 26.39 -14.09
C GLN A 87 -24.07 27.81 -14.39
N GLN A 88 -23.20 28.70 -14.88
CA GLN A 88 -23.58 30.06 -15.28
C GLN A 88 -24.59 30.05 -16.43
N ARG A 89 -24.42 29.17 -17.42
CA ARG A 89 -25.38 28.99 -18.51
C ARG A 89 -26.74 28.56 -17.98
N GLN A 90 -26.80 27.51 -17.16
CA GLN A 90 -28.05 27.02 -16.57
C GLN A 90 -28.77 28.12 -15.76
N GLN A 91 -28.04 28.91 -14.96
CA GLN A 91 -28.62 30.03 -14.19
C GLN A 91 -29.11 31.21 -15.05
N LEU A 92 -28.65 31.33 -16.30
CA LEU A 92 -29.16 32.29 -17.28
C LEU A 92 -30.40 31.74 -17.97
N GLU A 93 -30.36 30.47 -18.39
CA GLU A 93 -31.50 29.76 -19.00
C GLU A 93 -32.69 29.70 -18.03
N GLU A 94 -32.50 29.27 -16.78
CA GLU A 94 -33.52 29.25 -15.73
C GLU A 94 -34.15 30.64 -15.48
N ARG A 95 -33.33 31.70 -15.47
CA ARG A 95 -33.83 33.08 -15.30
C ARG A 95 -34.58 33.58 -16.53
N GLN A 96 -34.13 33.24 -17.73
CA GLN A 96 -34.80 33.60 -18.97
C GLN A 96 -36.16 32.92 -19.06
N GLU A 97 -36.23 31.59 -18.86
CA GLU A 97 -37.51 30.88 -18.87
C GLU A 97 -38.47 31.41 -17.79
N GLN A 98 -37.97 31.72 -16.59
CA GLN A 98 -38.81 32.27 -15.51
C GLN A 98 -39.34 33.67 -15.86
N LEU A 99 -38.53 34.50 -16.53
CA LEU A 99 -38.96 35.80 -17.01
C LEU A 99 -40.01 35.65 -18.14
N GLU A 100 -39.78 34.77 -19.10
CA GLU A 100 -40.71 34.45 -20.19
C GLU A 100 -42.05 33.91 -19.66
N ARG A 101 -42.04 32.99 -18.69
CA ARG A 101 -43.23 32.51 -17.96
C ARG A 101 -43.97 33.64 -17.25
N SER A 102 -43.25 34.58 -16.64
CA SER A 102 -43.89 35.73 -15.97
C SER A 102 -44.52 36.71 -16.96
N HIS A 103 -43.89 36.93 -18.12
CA HIS A 103 -44.41 37.79 -19.18
C HIS A 103 -45.61 37.17 -19.89
N SER A 104 -45.58 35.87 -20.22
CA SER A 104 -46.73 35.20 -20.82
C SER A 104 -47.94 35.16 -19.89
N ALA A 105 -47.73 34.91 -18.59
CA ALA A 105 -48.80 35.00 -17.59
C ALA A 105 -49.40 36.42 -17.50
N ALA A 106 -48.57 37.47 -17.48
CA ALA A 106 -49.03 38.86 -17.43
C ALA A 106 -49.76 39.30 -18.71
N LEU A 107 -49.27 38.89 -19.89
CA LEU A 107 -49.93 39.11 -21.18
C LEU A 107 -51.28 38.39 -21.24
N ASN A 108 -51.36 37.14 -20.79
CA ASN A 108 -52.60 36.38 -20.73
C ASN A 108 -53.61 36.99 -19.75
N GLU A 109 -53.17 37.49 -18.59
CA GLU A 109 -54.05 38.17 -17.65
C GLU A 109 -54.60 39.49 -18.24
N LEU A 110 -53.75 40.28 -18.91
CA LEU A 110 -54.14 41.52 -19.57
C LEU A 110 -55.08 41.28 -20.76
N ASN A 111 -54.80 40.27 -21.59
CA ASN A 111 -55.67 39.88 -22.70
C ASN A 111 -57.05 39.41 -22.19
N ASN A 112 -57.08 38.59 -21.13
CA ASN A 112 -58.33 38.19 -20.48
C ASN A 112 -59.08 39.38 -19.86
N LYS A 113 -58.41 40.44 -19.38
CA LYS A 113 -59.07 41.68 -18.92
C LYS A 113 -59.65 42.46 -20.10
N MET A 114 -58.89 42.60 -21.19
CA MET A 114 -59.30 43.28 -22.42
C MET A 114 -60.55 42.64 -23.04
N LEU A 115 -60.56 41.31 -23.21
CA LEU A 115 -61.70 40.57 -23.75
C LEU A 115 -62.98 40.73 -22.90
N ARG A 116 -62.84 40.74 -21.56
CA ARG A 116 -63.97 40.98 -20.63
C ARG A 116 -64.51 42.41 -20.70
N LEU A 117 -63.63 43.40 -20.84
CA LEU A 117 -64.05 44.80 -21.01
C LEU A 117 -64.71 45.02 -22.37
N GLN A 118 -64.23 44.32 -23.42
CA GLN A 118 -64.84 44.36 -24.74
C GLN A 118 -66.24 43.75 -24.74
N SER A 119 -66.45 42.56 -24.16
CA SER A 119 -67.79 41.96 -24.12
C SER A 119 -68.78 42.80 -23.31
N ALA A 120 -68.35 43.36 -22.16
CA ALA A 120 -69.18 44.27 -21.37
C ALA A 120 -69.53 45.58 -22.12
N LEU A 121 -68.62 46.08 -22.96
CA LEU A 121 -68.87 47.24 -23.83
C LEU A 121 -69.89 46.90 -24.94
N GLU A 122 -69.75 45.74 -25.58
CA GLU A 122 -70.67 45.24 -26.61
C GLU A 122 -72.09 45.02 -26.04
N GLU A 123 -72.20 44.40 -24.87
CA GLU A 123 -73.46 44.23 -24.11
C GLU A 123 -74.09 45.58 -23.75
N SER A 124 -73.30 46.53 -23.23
CA SER A 124 -73.77 47.87 -22.89
C SER A 124 -74.30 48.60 -24.13
N GLN A 125 -73.55 48.61 -25.24
CA GLN A 125 -73.96 49.26 -26.49
C GLN A 125 -75.23 48.63 -27.09
N LEU A 126 -75.41 47.31 -26.95
CA LEU A 126 -76.65 46.64 -27.36
C LEU A 126 -77.83 47.09 -26.50
N SER A 127 -77.68 47.12 -25.17
CA SER A 127 -78.75 47.57 -24.28
C SER A 127 -79.14 49.03 -24.55
N GLU A 128 -78.18 49.89 -24.87
CA GLU A 128 -78.41 51.29 -25.25
C GLU A 128 -79.22 51.41 -26.54
N LYS A 129 -78.88 50.61 -27.58
CA LYS A 129 -79.64 50.55 -28.84
C LYS A 129 -81.08 50.06 -28.61
N GLN A 130 -81.26 49.01 -27.82
CA GLN A 130 -82.59 48.47 -27.50
C GLN A 130 -83.45 49.46 -26.69
N LEU A 131 -82.86 50.19 -25.74
CA LEU A 131 -83.55 51.23 -24.97
C LEU A 131 -83.90 52.44 -25.84
N LYS A 132 -83.00 52.87 -26.73
CA LYS A 132 -83.26 53.95 -27.70
C LYS A 132 -84.44 53.63 -28.61
N HIS A 133 -84.44 52.46 -29.26
CA HIS A 133 -85.54 52.07 -30.13
C HIS A 133 -86.88 51.93 -29.38
N LYS A 134 -86.89 51.37 -28.16
CA LYS A 134 -88.10 51.31 -27.33
C LYS A 134 -88.66 52.70 -27.00
N LEU A 135 -87.77 53.67 -26.72
CA LEU A 135 -88.16 55.05 -26.46
C LEU A 135 -88.67 55.76 -27.72
N GLU A 136 -88.06 55.46 -28.88
CA GLU A 136 -88.49 55.95 -30.20
C GLU A 136 -89.90 55.45 -30.55
N VAL A 137 -90.15 54.14 -30.46
CA VAL A 137 -91.50 53.54 -30.66
C VAL A 137 -92.53 54.06 -29.67
N GLN A 138 -92.17 54.28 -28.40
CA GLN A 138 -93.07 54.91 -27.42
C GLN A 138 -93.38 56.38 -27.77
N THR A 139 -92.41 57.12 -28.31
CA THR A 139 -92.59 58.51 -28.75
C THR A 139 -93.48 58.59 -29.99
N GLU A 140 -93.27 57.71 -30.97
CA GLU A 140 -94.11 57.58 -32.16
C GLU A 140 -95.54 57.16 -31.79
N THR A 141 -95.72 56.19 -30.89
CA THR A 141 -97.04 55.77 -30.40
C THR A 141 -97.79 56.92 -29.70
N LEU A 142 -97.09 57.73 -28.90
CA LEU A 142 -97.66 58.91 -28.26
C LEU A 142 -98.04 60.00 -29.27
N ASN A 143 -97.22 60.22 -30.30
CA ASN A 143 -97.54 61.15 -31.38
C ASN A 143 -98.78 60.67 -32.14
N ASN A 144 -98.82 59.40 -32.58
CA ASN A 144 -99.95 58.82 -33.30
C ASN A 144 -101.26 58.96 -32.51
N LYS A 145 -101.24 58.64 -31.21
CA LYS A 145 -102.42 58.82 -30.33
C LYS A 145 -102.81 60.31 -30.15
N MET A 146 -101.86 61.24 -30.21
CA MET A 146 -102.13 62.68 -30.21
C MET A 146 -102.69 63.18 -31.56
N GLU A 147 -102.37 62.49 -32.66
CA GLU A 147 -102.90 62.77 -34.01
C GLU A 147 -104.32 62.20 -34.14
N GLU A 148 -104.56 60.97 -33.69
CA GLU A 148 -105.89 60.34 -33.57
C GLU A 148 -106.87 61.22 -32.78
N LEU A 149 -106.44 61.74 -31.62
CA LEU A 149 -107.27 62.63 -30.80
C LEU A 149 -107.58 63.97 -31.49
N ARG A 150 -106.67 64.48 -32.33
CA ARG A 150 -106.93 65.66 -33.17
C ARG A 150 -107.92 65.34 -34.29
N ALA A 151 -107.66 64.27 -35.05
CA ALA A 151 -108.51 63.82 -36.15
C ALA A 151 -109.94 63.51 -35.68
N LEU A 152 -110.11 62.80 -34.55
CA LEU A 152 -111.42 62.50 -33.97
C LEU A 152 -112.19 63.76 -33.57
N ASN A 153 -111.50 64.75 -32.99
CA ASN A 153 -112.09 66.04 -32.62
C ASN A 153 -112.51 66.88 -33.85
N GLU A 154 -111.76 66.81 -34.95
CA GLU A 154 -112.13 67.41 -36.24
C GLU A 154 -113.31 66.67 -36.89
N HIS A 155 -113.28 65.34 -36.92
CA HIS A 155 -114.35 64.49 -37.47
C HIS A 155 -115.68 64.69 -36.75
N THR A 156 -115.66 64.84 -35.42
CA THR A 156 -116.85 65.07 -34.59
C THR A 156 -117.52 66.42 -34.89
N GLN A 157 -116.81 67.36 -35.52
CA GLN A 157 -117.35 68.63 -36.01
C GLN A 157 -117.87 68.54 -37.46
N SER A 158 -117.79 67.36 -38.10
CA SER A 158 -118.24 67.10 -39.47
C SER A 158 -119.45 66.15 -39.53
N SER A 159 -120.41 66.44 -40.42
CA SER A 159 -121.66 65.67 -40.52
C SER A 159 -121.52 64.46 -41.45
N MET A 160 -120.93 63.36 -40.95
CA MET A 160 -120.75 62.11 -41.72
C MET A 160 -122.03 61.26 -41.90
N THR A 161 -121.98 60.34 -42.87
CA THR A 161 -123.02 59.35 -43.18
C THR A 161 -122.67 57.96 -42.65
N SER A 162 -123.68 57.12 -42.41
CA SER A 162 -123.50 55.81 -41.73
C SER A 162 -122.58 54.83 -42.46
N GLU A 163 -122.63 54.78 -43.79
CA GLU A 163 -121.78 53.88 -44.59
C GLU A 163 -120.30 54.31 -44.54
N MET A 164 -120.05 55.62 -44.56
CA MET A 164 -118.71 56.20 -44.39
C MET A 164 -118.14 55.86 -43.01
N MET A 165 -118.97 55.96 -41.96
CA MET A 165 -118.62 55.58 -40.60
C MET A 165 -118.24 54.09 -40.49
N GLU A 166 -119.00 53.19 -41.13
CA GLU A 166 -118.73 51.75 -41.11
C GLU A 166 -117.46 51.36 -41.89
N VAL A 167 -117.19 52.02 -43.03
CA VAL A 167 -115.93 51.85 -43.77
C VAL A 167 -114.75 52.35 -42.94
N GLN A 168 -114.88 53.52 -42.29
CA GLN A 168 -113.80 54.09 -41.48
C GLN A 168 -113.54 53.27 -40.20
N MET A 169 -114.57 52.65 -39.62
CA MET A 169 -114.40 51.68 -38.52
C MET A 169 -113.60 50.45 -38.97
N LYS A 170 -113.89 49.89 -40.16
CA LYS A 170 -113.14 48.76 -40.73
C LYS A 170 -111.70 49.11 -41.12
N ILE A 171 -111.44 50.36 -41.50
CA ILE A 171 -110.07 50.86 -41.71
C ILE A 171 -109.31 50.86 -40.38
N MET A 172 -109.91 51.43 -39.33
CA MET A 172 -109.33 51.45 -37.98
C MET A 172 -109.09 50.03 -37.44
N ASP A 173 -110.02 49.08 -37.64
CA ASP A 173 -109.87 47.68 -37.24
C ASP A 173 -108.74 46.96 -38.00
N LEU A 174 -108.49 47.31 -39.27
CA LEU A 174 -107.36 46.77 -40.04
C LEU A 174 -106.03 47.43 -39.65
N GLU A 175 -106.06 48.71 -39.26
CA GLU A 175 -104.89 49.44 -38.77
C GLU A 175 -104.44 48.94 -37.40
N THR A 176 -105.35 48.59 -36.47
CA THR A 176 -104.99 47.96 -35.20
C THR A 176 -104.38 46.58 -35.40
N VAL A 177 -105.00 45.71 -36.23
CA VAL A 177 -104.44 44.38 -36.56
C VAL A 177 -103.09 44.49 -37.27
N LYS A 178 -102.87 45.51 -38.11
CA LYS A 178 -101.56 45.80 -38.71
C LYS A 178 -100.51 46.11 -37.64
N VAL A 179 -100.83 46.98 -36.68
CA VAL A 179 -99.92 47.35 -35.58
C VAL A 179 -99.61 46.16 -34.67
N GLU A 180 -100.60 45.30 -34.38
CA GLU A 180 -100.38 44.05 -33.62
C GLU A 180 -99.44 43.07 -34.35
N LEU A 181 -99.57 42.95 -35.68
CA LEU A 181 -98.67 42.15 -36.51
C LEU A 181 -97.25 42.75 -36.59
N GLU A 182 -97.13 44.08 -36.68
CA GLU A 182 -95.82 44.75 -36.66
C GLU A 182 -95.13 44.66 -35.29
N GLN A 183 -95.88 44.75 -34.19
CA GLN A 183 -95.34 44.52 -32.84
C GLN A 183 -94.89 43.06 -32.66
N THR A 184 -95.71 42.07 -33.03
CA THR A 184 -95.33 40.66 -32.90
C THR A 184 -94.16 40.27 -33.82
N LEU A 185 -94.01 40.91 -34.98
CA LEU A 185 -92.82 40.78 -35.83
C LEU A 185 -91.56 41.31 -35.11
N GLN A 186 -91.62 42.50 -34.49
CA GLN A 186 -90.51 43.05 -33.71
C GLN A 186 -90.17 42.16 -32.50
N GLU A 187 -91.16 41.66 -31.76
CA GLU A 187 -90.94 40.75 -30.63
C GLU A 187 -90.24 39.44 -31.06
N CYS A 188 -90.59 38.91 -32.24
CA CYS A 188 -89.85 37.78 -32.84
C CYS A 188 -88.39 38.16 -33.16
N GLN A 189 -88.15 39.31 -33.80
CA GLN A 189 -86.80 39.77 -34.15
C GLN A 189 -85.91 40.01 -32.93
N TYR A 190 -86.43 40.58 -31.84
CA TYR A 190 -85.67 40.71 -30.58
C TYR A 190 -85.32 39.35 -29.98
N ARG A 191 -86.24 38.38 -30.07
CA ARG A 191 -86.01 37.01 -29.58
C ARG A 191 -84.96 36.28 -30.42
N GLU A 192 -84.96 36.49 -31.72
CA GLU A 192 -83.96 35.97 -32.67
C GLU A 192 -82.57 36.55 -32.37
N GLN A 193 -82.43 37.88 -32.29
CA GLN A 193 -81.17 38.53 -31.92
C GLN A 193 -80.65 38.07 -30.55
N GLN A 194 -81.54 37.89 -29.56
CA GLN A 194 -81.15 37.38 -28.25
C GLN A 194 -80.65 35.93 -28.32
N LEU A 195 -81.27 35.09 -29.16
CA LEU A 195 -80.81 33.73 -29.42
C LEU A 195 -79.46 33.72 -30.14
N GLU A 196 -79.26 34.52 -31.19
CA GLU A 196 -77.97 34.67 -31.88
C GLU A 196 -76.84 35.02 -30.91
N LEU A 197 -77.05 35.98 -30.01
CA LEU A 197 -76.07 36.38 -29.00
C LEU A 197 -75.75 35.25 -28.01
N THR A 198 -76.76 34.51 -27.54
CA THR A 198 -76.50 33.33 -26.69
C THR A 198 -75.75 32.24 -27.45
N ASN A 199 -76.06 32.01 -28.73
CA ASN A 199 -75.40 31.03 -29.57
C ASN A 199 -73.93 31.43 -29.83
N SER A 200 -73.67 32.70 -30.17
CA SER A 200 -72.31 33.25 -30.30
C SER A 200 -71.52 33.23 -28.99
N SER A 201 -72.19 33.31 -27.83
CA SER A 201 -71.54 33.15 -26.52
C SER A 201 -71.21 31.69 -26.21
N LEU A 202 -72.13 30.77 -26.49
CA LEU A 202 -71.93 29.32 -26.35
C LEU A 202 -70.83 28.81 -27.29
N GLN A 203 -70.80 29.29 -28.53
CA GLN A 203 -69.74 28.96 -29.49
C GLN A 203 -68.36 29.40 -28.96
N ARG A 204 -68.23 30.64 -28.46
CA ARG A 204 -67.00 31.12 -27.78
C ARG A 204 -66.70 30.40 -26.46
N GLN A 205 -67.65 29.69 -25.85
CA GLN A 205 -67.36 28.79 -24.71
C GLN A 205 -66.85 27.44 -25.20
N LEU A 206 -67.45 26.87 -26.25
CA LEU A 206 -66.97 25.64 -26.88
C LEU A 206 -65.55 25.79 -27.43
N GLU A 207 -65.24 26.89 -28.11
CA GLU A 207 -63.90 27.21 -28.64
C GLU A 207 -62.84 27.17 -27.53
N ARG A 208 -63.05 27.89 -26.42
CA ARG A 208 -62.15 27.85 -25.25
C ARG A 208 -62.05 26.48 -24.61
N ILE A 209 -63.15 25.72 -24.50
CA ILE A 209 -63.13 24.35 -23.96
C ILE A 209 -62.35 23.41 -24.89
N THR A 210 -62.37 23.62 -26.21
CA THR A 210 -61.52 22.88 -27.15
C THR A 210 -60.06 23.28 -27.06
N GLU A 211 -59.74 24.56 -26.88
CA GLU A 211 -58.37 25.05 -26.63
C GLU A 211 -57.80 24.45 -25.33
N GLU A 212 -58.52 24.54 -24.20
CA GLU A 212 -58.14 23.93 -22.92
C GLU A 212 -57.94 22.41 -23.03
N LYS A 213 -58.80 21.71 -23.81
CA LYS A 213 -58.64 20.28 -24.09
C LYS A 213 -57.34 20.01 -24.85
N GLU A 214 -57.05 20.78 -25.89
CA GLU A 214 -55.81 20.60 -26.64
C GLU A 214 -54.56 20.93 -25.82
N GLU A 215 -54.60 21.95 -24.96
CA GLU A 215 -53.50 22.25 -24.03
C GLU A 215 -53.26 21.09 -23.08
N ARG A 216 -54.31 20.53 -22.46
CA ARG A 216 -54.21 19.30 -21.63
C ARG A 216 -53.66 18.10 -22.39
N GLU A 217 -53.97 17.98 -23.69
CA GLU A 217 -53.45 16.92 -24.55
C GLU A 217 -51.95 17.14 -24.86
N LYS A 218 -51.53 18.38 -25.12
CA LYS A 218 -50.12 18.79 -25.29
C LYS A 218 -49.31 18.57 -23.99
N GLU A 219 -49.87 18.92 -22.83
CA GLU A 219 -49.32 18.63 -21.51
C GLU A 219 -49.16 17.12 -21.28
N ALA A 220 -50.20 16.33 -21.55
CA ALA A 220 -50.16 14.87 -21.39
C ALA A 220 -49.08 14.23 -22.27
N VAL A 221 -48.98 14.63 -23.54
CA VAL A 221 -47.92 14.17 -24.46
C VAL A 221 -46.53 14.57 -23.97
N SER A 222 -46.36 15.79 -23.44
CA SER A 222 -45.10 16.25 -22.84
C SER A 222 -44.70 15.40 -21.61
N CYS A 223 -45.67 15.08 -20.75
CA CYS A 223 -45.48 14.18 -19.60
C CYS A 223 -45.11 12.76 -20.03
N PHE A 224 -45.79 12.19 -21.03
CA PHE A 224 -45.45 10.87 -21.58
C PHE A 224 -44.05 10.84 -22.19
N ASN A 225 -43.67 11.85 -23.00
CA ASN A 225 -42.33 11.95 -23.59
C ASN A 225 -41.23 12.07 -22.51
N SER A 226 -41.51 12.81 -21.44
CA SER A 226 -40.58 12.97 -20.30
C SER A 226 -40.44 11.67 -19.50
N LEU A 227 -41.53 10.93 -19.34
CA LEU A 227 -41.54 9.59 -18.72
C LEU A 227 -40.86 8.53 -19.59
N GLU A 228 -40.99 8.60 -20.92
CA GLU A 228 -40.30 7.72 -21.88
C GLU A 228 -38.78 7.91 -21.78
N LYS A 229 -38.29 9.16 -21.87
CA LYS A 229 -36.88 9.49 -21.66
C LYS A 229 -36.37 9.03 -20.29
N SER A 230 -37.17 9.21 -19.24
CA SER A 230 -36.83 8.73 -17.89
C SER A 230 -36.76 7.20 -17.80
N ARG A 231 -37.51 6.47 -18.64
CA ARG A 231 -37.41 5.01 -18.76
C ARG A 231 -36.21 4.59 -19.62
N GLU A 232 -35.84 5.35 -20.64
CA GLU A 232 -34.63 5.12 -21.44
C GLU A 232 -33.39 5.26 -20.58
N THR A 233 -33.22 6.38 -19.86
CA THR A 233 -32.08 6.56 -18.95
C THR A 233 -32.03 5.53 -17.83
N ASN A 234 -33.17 5.04 -17.32
CA ASN A 234 -33.20 3.92 -16.37
C ASN A 234 -32.75 2.58 -17.01
N ARG A 235 -33.07 2.32 -18.29
CA ARG A 235 -32.54 1.14 -19.01
C ARG A 235 -31.03 1.27 -19.24
N ASP A 236 -30.56 2.45 -19.61
CA ASP A 236 -29.12 2.70 -19.83
C ASP A 236 -28.32 2.58 -18.53
N LEU A 237 -28.86 3.06 -17.40
CA LEU A 237 -28.26 2.89 -16.08
C LEU A 237 -28.30 1.42 -15.61
N GLN A 238 -29.36 0.67 -15.92
CA GLN A 238 -29.40 -0.78 -15.67
C GLN A 238 -28.34 -1.52 -16.50
N ILE A 239 -28.18 -1.17 -17.78
CA ILE A 239 -27.14 -1.73 -18.67
C ILE A 239 -25.73 -1.41 -18.13
N GLN A 240 -25.49 -0.20 -17.65
CA GLN A 240 -24.22 0.17 -17.00
C GLN A 240 -23.98 -0.61 -15.70
N LEU A 241 -25.02 -0.80 -14.88
CA LEU A 241 -24.93 -1.62 -13.66
C LEU A 241 -24.63 -3.08 -13.98
N ASP A 242 -25.31 -3.67 -14.97
CA ASP A 242 -25.09 -5.04 -15.42
C ASP A 242 -23.67 -5.23 -15.99
N GLN A 243 -23.18 -4.25 -16.76
CA GLN A 243 -21.78 -4.21 -17.25
C GLN A 243 -20.76 -4.13 -16.11
N LEU A 244 -20.98 -3.27 -15.11
CA LEU A 244 -20.10 -3.15 -13.94
C LEU A 244 -20.11 -4.42 -13.09
N LEU A 245 -21.28 -5.06 -12.91
CA LEU A 245 -21.41 -6.34 -12.22
C LEU A 245 -20.68 -7.46 -12.98
N GLN A 246 -20.78 -7.48 -14.32
CA GLN A 246 -20.06 -8.45 -15.15
C GLN A 246 -18.54 -8.21 -15.10
N GLN A 247 -18.09 -6.96 -15.14
CA GLN A 247 -16.67 -6.59 -15.02
C GLN A 247 -16.10 -6.91 -13.62
N ALA A 248 -16.92 -6.82 -12.57
CA ALA A 248 -16.56 -7.21 -11.20
C ALA A 248 -16.60 -8.73 -10.97
N GLN A 249 -17.26 -9.51 -11.84
CA GLN A 249 -17.28 -10.97 -11.81
C GLN A 249 -16.20 -11.63 -12.69
N ASP A 250 -15.59 -10.92 -13.65
CA ASP A 250 -14.58 -11.48 -14.55
C ASP A 250 -13.29 -11.88 -13.78
N PRO A 251 -12.96 -13.18 -13.66
CA PRO A 251 -11.82 -13.63 -12.87
C PRO A 251 -10.44 -13.25 -13.45
N ASN A 252 -10.39 -12.80 -14.72
CA ASN A 252 -9.17 -12.30 -15.36
C ASN A 252 -9.04 -10.77 -15.31
N SER A 253 -10.00 -10.06 -14.72
CA SER A 253 -9.99 -8.60 -14.55
C SER A 253 -8.95 -8.15 -13.53
N LYS A 254 -7.67 -8.14 -13.94
CA LYS A 254 -6.55 -7.65 -13.12
C LYS A 254 -6.65 -6.15 -12.88
N GLY A 255 -7.15 -5.80 -11.69
CA GLY A 255 -6.83 -4.54 -11.03
C GLY A 255 -7.56 -3.30 -11.54
N ASN A 256 -8.79 -3.09 -11.05
CA ASN A 256 -9.36 -1.73 -10.89
C ASN A 256 -9.69 -1.42 -9.42
N SER A 257 -9.24 -2.27 -8.48
CA SER A 257 -9.39 -2.08 -7.04
C SER A 257 -8.08 -2.35 -6.34
N LEU A 258 -7.65 -1.39 -5.49
CA LEU A 258 -6.43 -1.46 -4.68
C LEU A 258 -6.35 -2.77 -3.88
N PHE A 259 -7.49 -3.28 -3.41
CA PHE A 259 -7.58 -4.51 -2.63
C PHE A 259 -7.24 -5.78 -3.44
N ALA A 260 -7.54 -5.80 -4.74
CA ALA A 260 -7.19 -6.92 -5.61
C ALA A 260 -5.66 -6.97 -5.84
N GLU A 261 -5.05 -5.82 -6.13
CA GLU A 261 -3.59 -5.73 -6.29
C GLU A 261 -2.85 -6.04 -4.98
N LEU A 262 -3.39 -5.62 -3.83
CA LEU A 262 -2.85 -5.94 -2.51
C LEU A 262 -2.97 -7.43 -2.18
N GLU A 263 -4.06 -8.11 -2.52
CA GLU A 263 -4.21 -9.55 -2.28
C GLU A 263 -3.37 -10.38 -3.27
N ASP A 264 -3.22 -9.95 -4.53
CA ASP A 264 -2.26 -10.53 -5.50
C ASP A 264 -0.81 -10.42 -4.95
N LYS A 265 -0.40 -9.20 -4.54
CA LYS A 265 0.93 -8.95 -3.93
C LYS A 265 1.12 -9.74 -2.63
N ARG A 266 0.07 -9.90 -1.83
CA ARG A 266 0.10 -10.71 -0.62
C ARG A 266 0.25 -12.20 -0.95
N ALA A 267 -0.50 -12.72 -1.92
CA ALA A 267 -0.37 -14.10 -2.39
C ALA A 267 1.03 -14.38 -2.93
N ASP A 268 1.64 -13.44 -3.67
CA ASP A 268 3.04 -13.55 -4.08
C ASP A 268 4.02 -13.50 -2.91
N MET A 269 3.84 -12.60 -1.93
CA MET A 269 4.67 -12.57 -0.73
C MET A 269 4.53 -13.86 0.10
N GLU A 270 3.34 -14.44 0.20
CA GLU A 270 3.10 -15.73 0.85
C GLU A 270 3.75 -16.89 0.06
N ARG A 271 3.68 -16.89 -1.29
CA ARG A 271 4.41 -17.83 -2.16
C ARG A 271 5.94 -17.74 -1.95
N HIS A 272 6.51 -16.54 -1.92
CA HIS A 272 7.94 -16.34 -1.66
C HIS A 272 8.34 -16.79 -0.24
N LEU A 273 7.53 -16.46 0.77
CA LEU A 273 7.74 -16.86 2.16
C LEU A 273 7.71 -18.40 2.33
N ILE A 274 6.79 -19.09 1.63
CA ILE A 274 6.73 -20.56 1.62
C ILE A 274 7.97 -21.15 0.95
N SER A 275 8.35 -20.66 -0.22
CA SER A 275 9.56 -21.09 -0.95
C SER A 275 10.83 -20.93 -0.10
N MET A 276 11.01 -19.77 0.54
CA MET A 276 12.17 -19.51 1.40
C MET A 276 12.15 -20.37 2.69
N LYS A 277 10.97 -20.67 3.26
CA LYS A 277 10.83 -21.63 4.36
C LYS A 277 11.24 -23.05 3.94
N VAL A 278 10.88 -23.49 2.73
CA VAL A 278 11.27 -24.82 2.20
C VAL A 278 12.78 -24.89 1.96
N GLN A 279 13.37 -23.84 1.39
CA GLN A 279 14.83 -23.71 1.22
C GLN A 279 15.58 -23.70 2.56
N TYR A 280 15.08 -22.96 3.56
CA TYR A 280 15.67 -22.98 4.91
C TYR A 280 15.59 -24.38 5.54
N GLN A 281 14.47 -25.08 5.40
CA GLN A 281 14.32 -26.45 5.92
C GLN A 281 15.20 -27.48 5.21
N SER A 282 15.43 -27.35 3.89
CA SER A 282 16.35 -28.25 3.18
C SER A 282 17.81 -27.97 3.56
N LEU A 283 18.20 -26.70 3.66
CA LEU A 283 19.53 -26.29 4.13
C LEU A 283 19.79 -26.73 5.58
N GLN A 284 18.79 -26.59 6.47
CA GLN A 284 18.89 -27.07 7.85
C GLN A 284 19.07 -28.59 7.94
N LYS A 285 18.40 -29.36 7.07
CA LYS A 285 18.61 -30.82 6.96
C LYS A 285 20.01 -31.16 6.43
N GLN A 286 20.50 -30.44 5.42
CA GLN A 286 21.86 -30.60 4.90
C GLN A 286 22.93 -30.29 5.96
N TYR A 287 22.77 -29.20 6.72
CA TYR A 287 23.66 -28.85 7.83
C TYR A 287 23.66 -29.92 8.92
N ALA A 288 22.48 -30.42 9.33
CA ALA A 288 22.38 -31.49 10.33
C ALA A 288 23.06 -32.79 9.86
N PHE A 289 22.91 -33.16 8.58
CA PHE A 289 23.59 -34.30 7.98
C PHE A 289 25.12 -34.11 7.94
N SER A 290 25.59 -32.95 7.49
CA SER A 290 27.02 -32.60 7.47
C SER A 290 27.65 -32.66 8.87
N LYS A 291 26.96 -32.07 9.86
CA LYS A 291 27.32 -32.12 11.28
C LYS A 291 27.41 -33.57 11.80
N GLN A 292 26.50 -34.46 11.38
CA GLN A 292 26.57 -35.88 11.73
C GLN A 292 27.77 -36.59 11.08
N GLN A 293 28.08 -36.30 9.81
CA GLN A 293 29.25 -36.90 9.12
C GLN A 293 30.56 -36.43 9.75
N LEU A 294 30.67 -35.14 10.10
CA LEU A 294 31.82 -34.60 10.84
C LEU A 294 31.99 -35.31 12.19
N GLN A 295 30.91 -35.56 12.93
CA GLN A 295 30.99 -36.28 14.21
C GLN A 295 31.45 -37.73 14.05
N ARG A 296 31.00 -38.44 12.99
CA ARG A 296 31.51 -39.79 12.65
C ARG A 296 33.01 -39.75 12.37
N MET A 297 33.48 -38.76 11.60
CA MET A 297 34.89 -38.58 11.28
C MET A 297 35.73 -38.24 12.52
N LYS A 298 35.24 -37.37 13.43
CA LYS A 298 35.88 -37.11 14.73
C LYS A 298 36.05 -38.40 15.55
N VAL A 299 35.02 -39.23 15.62
CA VAL A 299 35.07 -40.52 16.36
C VAL A 299 36.07 -41.49 15.72
N GLN A 300 36.11 -41.58 14.39
CA GLN A 300 37.09 -42.39 13.67
C GLN A 300 38.54 -41.92 13.93
N ILE A 301 38.79 -40.61 13.88
CA ILE A 301 40.10 -40.02 14.21
C ILE A 301 40.48 -40.30 15.67
N ALA A 302 39.57 -40.11 16.63
CA ALA A 302 39.82 -40.41 18.03
C ALA A 302 40.13 -41.91 18.26
N THR A 303 39.46 -42.80 17.53
CA THR A 303 39.73 -44.25 17.57
C THR A 303 41.11 -44.57 16.98
N LEU A 304 41.48 -43.97 15.85
CA LEU A 304 42.80 -44.15 15.25
C LEU A 304 43.91 -43.63 16.16
N MET A 305 43.74 -42.46 16.80
CA MET A 305 44.70 -41.95 17.80
C MET A 305 44.83 -42.90 19.01
N GLN A 306 43.73 -43.50 19.47
CA GLN A 306 43.76 -44.48 20.56
C GLN A 306 44.45 -45.79 20.15
N LEU A 307 44.31 -46.22 18.90
CA LEU A 307 45.01 -47.39 18.32
C LEU A 307 46.49 -47.10 18.01
N GLN A 308 46.87 -45.86 17.79
CA GLN A 308 48.28 -45.44 17.69
C GLN A 308 48.91 -45.36 19.08
N GLY A 309 48.21 -44.79 20.07
CA GLY A 309 48.69 -44.66 21.45
C GLY A 309 48.89 -45.99 22.21
N SER A 310 48.44 -47.12 21.65
CA SER A 310 48.66 -48.47 22.18
C SER A 310 49.70 -49.30 21.40
N ARG A 311 50.29 -48.76 20.32
CA ARG A 311 51.50 -49.33 19.72
C ARG A 311 52.73 -48.89 20.53
N ALA A 312 53.71 -49.79 20.65
CA ALA A 312 55.03 -49.42 21.17
C ALA A 312 55.64 -48.31 20.30
N ASP A 313 56.34 -47.37 20.92
CA ASP A 313 56.93 -46.24 20.22
C ASP A 313 57.96 -46.72 19.17
N PRO A 314 57.82 -46.38 17.88
CA PRO A 314 58.78 -46.79 16.87
C PRO A 314 60.20 -46.28 17.17
N ALA A 315 60.37 -45.09 17.77
CA ALA A 315 61.69 -44.58 18.13
C ALA A 315 62.32 -45.39 19.29
N GLN A 316 61.52 -45.90 20.24
CA GLN A 316 61.98 -46.84 21.26
C GLN A 316 62.41 -48.19 20.68
N LEU A 317 61.65 -48.73 19.71
CA LEU A 317 62.01 -49.98 19.00
C LEU A 317 63.29 -49.81 18.18
N GLU A 318 63.40 -48.71 17.43
CA GLU A 318 64.57 -48.39 16.60
C GLU A 318 65.82 -48.17 17.45
N ARG A 319 65.72 -47.50 18.60
CA ARG A 319 66.82 -47.34 19.57
C ARG A 319 67.24 -48.68 20.20
N LEU A 320 66.29 -49.57 20.53
CA LEU A 320 66.60 -50.91 21.02
C LEU A 320 67.28 -51.78 19.95
N GLN A 321 66.82 -51.69 18.70
CA GLN A 321 67.44 -52.38 17.55
C GLN A 321 68.85 -51.85 17.28
N SER A 322 69.07 -50.54 17.42
CA SER A 322 70.38 -49.91 17.32
C SER A 322 71.33 -50.42 18.41
N MET A 323 70.94 -50.38 19.69
CA MET A 323 71.76 -50.93 20.79
C MET A 323 72.04 -52.43 20.64
N LEU A 324 71.09 -53.23 20.14
CA LEU A 324 71.32 -54.64 19.82
C LEU A 324 72.36 -54.81 18.70
N SER A 325 72.33 -53.97 17.67
CA SER A 325 73.34 -53.99 16.60
C SER A 325 74.74 -53.62 17.11
N GLU A 326 74.83 -52.61 17.99
CA GLU A 326 76.07 -52.17 18.64
C GLU A 326 76.65 -53.27 19.54
N LYS A 327 75.84 -53.86 20.43
CA LYS A 327 76.28 -54.95 21.32
C LYS A 327 76.67 -56.21 20.55
N ASN A 328 76.02 -56.52 19.44
CA ASN A 328 76.46 -57.59 18.54
C ASN A 328 77.80 -57.27 17.84
N GLY A 329 78.03 -56.02 17.46
CA GLY A 329 79.32 -55.54 16.96
C GLY A 329 80.44 -55.60 18.01
N GLU A 330 80.15 -55.26 19.27
CA GLU A 330 81.06 -55.48 20.40
C GLU A 330 81.40 -56.96 20.58
N ILE A 331 80.41 -57.86 20.53
CA ILE A 331 80.61 -59.31 20.64
C ILE A 331 81.50 -59.84 19.50
N GLN A 332 81.31 -59.39 18.26
CA GLN A 332 82.20 -59.76 17.14
C GLN A 332 83.63 -59.20 17.31
N ASN A 333 83.77 -57.97 17.82
CA ASN A 333 85.06 -57.39 18.17
C ASN A 333 85.76 -58.14 19.31
N MET A 334 85.00 -58.62 20.31
CA MET A 334 85.54 -59.42 21.41
C MET A 334 85.91 -60.83 20.96
N MET A 335 85.13 -61.48 20.07
CA MET A 335 85.52 -62.75 19.45
C MET A 335 86.78 -62.61 18.59
N THR A 336 86.92 -61.56 17.78
CA THR A 336 88.17 -61.33 17.01
C THR A 336 89.33 -60.85 17.87
N LYS A 337 89.11 -60.34 19.08
CA LYS A 337 90.17 -60.15 20.09
C LYS A 337 90.57 -61.47 20.72
N LEU A 338 89.62 -62.32 21.12
CA LEU A 338 89.88 -63.68 21.62
C LEU A 338 90.67 -64.51 20.60
N GLN A 339 90.24 -64.58 19.34
CA GLN A 339 90.99 -65.28 18.28
C GLN A 339 92.40 -64.73 18.01
N ARG A 340 92.65 -63.43 18.28
CA ARG A 340 94.01 -62.86 18.23
C ARG A 340 94.82 -63.26 19.46
N LEU A 341 94.21 -63.28 20.65
CA LEU A 341 94.85 -63.71 21.89
C LEU A 341 95.16 -65.20 21.88
N GLU A 342 94.26 -66.07 21.40
CA GLU A 342 94.49 -67.50 21.18
C GLU A 342 95.67 -67.74 20.21
N LYS A 343 95.79 -66.93 19.15
CA LYS A 343 96.96 -66.99 18.24
C LYS A 343 98.25 -66.52 18.91
N VAL A 344 98.20 -65.51 19.77
CA VAL A 344 99.36 -65.06 20.55
C VAL A 344 99.73 -66.07 21.64
N GLU A 345 98.75 -66.75 22.24
CA GLU A 345 98.96 -67.82 23.22
C GLU A 345 99.56 -69.08 22.57
N MET A 346 99.09 -69.47 21.38
CA MET A 346 99.73 -70.50 20.54
C MET A 346 101.19 -70.15 20.22
N ASN A 347 101.48 -68.87 19.96
CA ASN A 347 102.85 -68.39 19.70
C ASN A 347 103.72 -68.26 20.97
N LEU A 348 103.13 -68.25 22.17
CA LEU A 348 103.85 -68.20 23.46
C LEU A 348 104.03 -69.58 24.10
N LYS A 349 103.14 -70.54 23.82
CA LYS A 349 103.23 -71.93 24.29
C LYS A 349 104.32 -72.78 23.59
N SER A 350 105.04 -72.20 22.62
CA SER A 350 106.05 -72.89 21.80
C SER A 350 107.49 -72.76 22.30
N GLN A 351 107.74 -72.09 23.44
CA GLN A 351 109.09 -71.91 24.00
C GLN A 351 109.15 -72.28 25.50
N PRO A 352 110.04 -73.19 25.92
CA PRO A 352 110.17 -73.57 27.33
C PRO A 352 111.03 -72.55 28.10
N ALA A 353 110.60 -72.21 29.32
CA ALA A 353 111.37 -71.40 30.26
C ALA A 353 111.94 -72.26 31.38
N ASN A 354 113.24 -72.09 31.67
CA ASN A 354 113.88 -72.59 32.89
C ASN A 354 114.86 -71.49 33.37
N PRO A 355 114.88 -71.14 34.67
CA PRO A 355 115.69 -70.03 35.17
C PRO A 355 117.14 -70.46 35.46
N THR A 356 118.06 -69.50 35.38
CA THR A 356 119.40 -69.58 35.96
C THR A 356 119.57 -68.50 37.04
N PRO A 357 120.06 -68.85 38.25
CA PRO A 357 120.45 -67.88 39.26
C PRO A 357 121.85 -67.31 38.98
N ALA A 358 122.14 -66.14 39.53
CA ALA A 358 123.48 -65.59 39.65
C ALA A 358 123.67 -65.07 41.09
N GLU A 359 124.71 -65.54 41.78
CA GLU A 359 125.04 -65.11 43.13
C GLU A 359 125.96 -63.88 43.15
N SER A 360 126.03 -63.24 44.32
CA SER A 360 126.72 -61.97 44.59
C SER A 360 128.25 -62.05 44.51
N ALA A 361 128.89 -60.95 44.09
CA ALA A 361 130.32 -60.69 44.29
C ALA A 361 130.58 -59.22 44.65
N ASP A 362 130.75 -59.00 45.97
CA ASP A 362 131.38 -57.89 46.70
C ASP A 362 131.65 -56.53 46.00
N GLY A 363 131.10 -55.44 46.56
CA GLY A 363 131.37 -54.06 46.13
C GLY A 363 130.57 -53.00 46.93
N GLN A 364 131.26 -52.12 47.64
CA GLN A 364 130.65 -51.17 48.59
C GLN A 364 129.97 -49.95 47.94
N ASP A 365 128.78 -50.13 47.36
CA ASP A 365 127.72 -49.08 47.34
C ASP A 365 126.28 -49.63 47.20
N GLU A 366 126.08 -50.95 47.36
CA GLU A 366 124.77 -51.58 47.14
C GLU A 366 123.67 -50.99 48.02
N THR A 367 123.95 -50.56 49.25
CA THR A 367 122.91 -50.09 50.18
C THR A 367 122.23 -48.82 49.70
N TYR A 368 122.98 -47.82 49.23
CA TYR A 368 122.40 -46.56 48.75
C TYR A 368 121.63 -46.76 47.43
N TYR A 369 122.19 -47.53 46.51
CA TYR A 369 121.52 -47.86 45.25
C TYR A 369 120.25 -48.70 45.47
N THR A 370 120.30 -49.68 46.37
CA THR A 370 119.16 -50.53 46.74
C THR A 370 118.08 -49.73 47.47
N ASP A 371 118.43 -48.83 48.39
CA ASP A 371 117.43 -48.03 49.11
C ASP A 371 116.82 -46.93 48.22
N LEU A 372 117.57 -46.37 47.25
CA LEU A 372 117.02 -45.54 46.19
C LEU A 372 116.05 -46.32 45.29
N LEU A 373 116.37 -47.58 44.94
CA LEU A 373 115.47 -48.47 44.20
C LEU A 373 114.22 -48.83 45.02
N LYS A 374 114.35 -49.18 46.31
CA LYS A 374 113.21 -49.40 47.23
C LYS A 374 112.35 -48.16 47.34
N MET A 375 112.94 -46.96 47.45
CA MET A 375 112.18 -45.71 47.53
C MET A 375 111.43 -45.41 46.22
N LYS A 376 112.08 -45.62 45.05
CA LYS A 376 111.41 -45.52 43.75
C LYS A 376 110.25 -46.53 43.64
N LEU A 377 110.48 -47.78 44.01
CA LEU A 377 109.46 -48.83 43.99
C LEU A 377 108.27 -48.49 44.91
N ASN A 378 108.54 -48.07 46.14
CA ASN A 378 107.55 -47.65 47.14
C ASN A 378 106.73 -46.44 46.66
N ASN A 379 107.37 -45.47 46.01
CA ASN A 379 106.67 -44.35 45.37
C ASN A 379 105.79 -44.83 44.19
N THR A 380 106.30 -45.70 43.29
CA THR A 380 105.48 -46.24 42.19
C THR A 380 104.32 -47.11 42.67
N VAL A 381 104.45 -47.79 43.81
CA VAL A 381 103.34 -48.51 44.46
C VAL A 381 102.30 -47.51 44.98
N LYS A 382 102.71 -46.47 45.72
CA LYS A 382 101.79 -45.43 46.21
C LYS A 382 101.08 -44.66 45.10
N ASP A 383 101.76 -44.40 43.99
CA ASP A 383 101.15 -43.73 42.84
C ASP A 383 100.21 -44.68 42.07
N ALA A 384 100.50 -45.99 42.03
CA ALA A 384 99.55 -46.99 41.54
C ALA A 384 98.33 -47.17 42.46
N GLU A 385 98.50 -47.09 43.78
CA GLU A 385 97.41 -47.07 44.77
C GLU A 385 96.52 -45.84 44.56
N ARG A 386 97.11 -44.63 44.48
CA ARG A 386 96.40 -43.38 44.18
C ARG A 386 95.61 -43.43 42.86
N LEU A 387 96.22 -43.92 41.79
CA LEU A 387 95.56 -44.08 40.50
C LEU A 387 94.46 -45.16 40.55
N GLY A 388 94.62 -46.18 41.40
CA GLY A 388 93.59 -47.18 41.71
C GLY A 388 92.38 -46.56 42.42
N ASP A 389 92.62 -45.75 43.45
CA ASP A 389 91.59 -45.01 44.19
C ASP A 389 90.85 -44.04 43.28
N GLU A 390 91.57 -43.24 42.49
CA GLU A 390 90.98 -42.26 41.55
C GLU A 390 90.16 -42.95 40.45
N LEU A 391 90.65 -44.06 39.89
CA LEU A 391 89.89 -44.89 38.94
C LEU A 391 88.66 -45.53 39.59
N SER A 392 88.73 -45.93 40.86
CA SER A 392 87.58 -46.46 41.61
C SER A 392 86.51 -45.37 41.83
N LEU A 393 86.93 -44.16 42.18
CA LEU A 393 86.07 -42.99 42.37
C LEU A 393 85.42 -42.57 41.04
N GLN A 394 86.17 -42.60 39.93
CA GLN A 394 85.62 -42.28 38.61
C GLN A 394 84.61 -43.35 38.15
N ARG A 395 84.88 -44.64 38.38
CA ARG A 395 83.90 -45.72 38.15
C ARG A 395 82.63 -45.52 38.98
N MET A 396 82.76 -45.17 40.26
CA MET A 396 81.62 -44.90 41.14
C MET A 396 80.79 -43.70 40.64
N LYS A 397 81.45 -42.60 40.25
CA LYS A 397 80.80 -41.42 39.65
C LYS A 397 80.01 -41.79 38.40
N SER A 398 80.65 -42.42 37.40
CA SER A 398 79.98 -42.77 36.15
C SER A 398 78.85 -43.80 36.32
N LEU A 399 78.94 -44.70 37.30
CA LEU A 399 77.82 -45.58 37.68
C LEU A 399 76.65 -44.77 38.27
N SER A 400 76.92 -43.82 39.16
CA SER A 400 75.89 -42.96 39.76
C SER A 400 75.23 -42.02 38.72
N GLU A 401 76.00 -41.53 37.75
CA GLU A 401 75.52 -40.69 36.64
C GLU A 401 74.67 -41.52 35.67
N SER A 402 75.09 -42.74 35.34
CA SER A 402 74.32 -43.69 34.52
C SER A 402 73.00 -44.08 35.19
N GLN A 403 73.01 -44.39 36.50
CA GLN A 403 71.77 -44.64 37.24
C GLN A 403 70.86 -43.41 37.26
N ARG A 404 71.41 -42.21 37.50
CA ARG A 404 70.66 -40.95 37.50
C ARG A 404 70.03 -40.65 36.13
N ALA A 405 70.75 -40.90 35.03
CA ALA A 405 70.21 -40.77 33.68
C ALA A 405 69.05 -41.75 33.44
N LEU A 406 69.22 -43.02 33.81
CA LEU A 406 68.20 -44.06 33.66
C LEU A 406 66.95 -43.80 34.53
N GLU A 407 67.12 -43.20 35.72
CA GLU A 407 66.00 -42.70 36.52
C GLU A 407 65.28 -41.50 35.88
N LEU A 408 66.00 -40.60 35.21
CA LEU A 408 65.41 -39.50 34.46
C LEU A 408 64.66 -40.00 33.22
N GLU A 409 65.18 -40.98 32.49
CA GLU A 409 64.46 -41.62 31.37
C GLU A 409 63.16 -42.29 31.83
N ARG A 410 63.20 -43.02 32.96
CA ARG A 410 61.99 -43.64 33.57
C ARG A 410 60.95 -42.57 33.96
N LYS A 411 61.39 -41.44 34.52
CA LYS A 411 60.51 -40.30 34.85
C LYS A 411 59.94 -39.63 33.60
N LEU A 412 60.77 -39.42 32.57
CA LEU A 412 60.38 -38.86 31.28
C LEU A 412 59.31 -39.73 30.61
N TYR A 413 59.56 -41.03 30.41
CA TYR A 413 58.62 -41.98 29.83
C TYR A 413 57.29 -42.04 30.60
N SER A 414 57.35 -42.00 31.94
CA SER A 414 56.15 -41.97 32.79
C SER A 414 55.34 -40.67 32.58
N SER A 415 56.01 -39.52 32.49
CA SER A 415 55.37 -38.23 32.23
C SER A 415 54.79 -38.13 30.80
N GLU A 416 55.46 -38.71 29.80
CA GLU A 416 55.03 -38.72 28.41
C GLU A 416 53.81 -39.63 28.22
N ARG A 417 53.81 -40.80 28.86
CA ARG A 417 52.63 -41.69 28.91
C ARG A 417 51.44 -41.01 29.59
N LEU A 418 51.67 -40.29 30.68
CA LEU A 418 50.64 -39.51 31.36
C LEU A 418 50.11 -38.38 30.46
N LEU A 419 50.99 -37.65 29.77
CA LEU A 419 50.62 -36.61 28.80
C LEU A 419 49.75 -37.18 27.66
N LYS A 420 50.14 -38.31 27.07
CA LYS A 420 49.36 -39.01 26.03
C LYS A 420 47.98 -39.44 26.55
N GLN A 421 47.88 -39.92 27.79
CA GLN A 421 46.61 -40.21 28.45
C GLN A 421 45.74 -38.95 28.64
N THR A 422 46.31 -37.87 29.21
CA THR A 422 45.62 -36.59 29.43
C THR A 422 45.15 -35.95 28.11
N GLN A 423 45.89 -36.11 27.02
CA GLN A 423 45.46 -35.68 25.68
C GLN A 423 44.25 -36.50 25.18
N SER A 424 44.25 -37.82 25.37
CA SER A 424 43.09 -38.68 25.06
C SER A 424 41.85 -38.27 25.86
N ASP A 425 42.01 -38.01 27.16
CA ASP A 425 40.89 -37.64 28.03
C ASP A 425 40.40 -36.20 27.79
N LYS A 426 41.28 -35.27 27.42
CA LYS A 426 40.90 -33.94 26.90
C LYS A 426 39.98 -34.06 25.68
N ILE A 427 40.32 -34.91 24.71
CA ILE A 427 39.49 -35.12 23.52
C ILE A 427 38.13 -35.74 23.88
N LYS A 428 38.09 -36.72 24.78
CA LYS A 428 36.83 -37.30 25.29
C LYS A 428 35.95 -36.25 26.00
N LEU A 429 36.56 -35.38 26.80
CA LEU A 429 35.85 -34.29 27.47
C LEU A 429 35.34 -33.24 26.47
N GLN A 430 36.12 -32.88 25.45
CA GLN A 430 35.67 -31.99 24.38
C GLN A 430 34.45 -32.58 23.64
N LEU A 431 34.51 -33.85 23.23
CA LEU A 431 33.36 -34.54 22.61
C LEU A 431 32.13 -34.57 23.53
N ARG A 432 32.33 -34.78 24.84
CA ARG A 432 31.23 -34.78 25.82
C ARG A 432 30.66 -33.37 26.09
N VAL A 433 31.47 -32.33 25.99
CA VAL A 433 31.01 -30.93 26.02
C VAL A 433 30.23 -30.59 24.76
N GLU A 434 30.70 -30.99 23.57
CA GLU A 434 29.95 -30.83 22.32
C GLU A 434 28.60 -31.57 22.37
N GLU A 435 28.57 -32.81 22.88
CA GLU A 435 27.33 -33.55 23.13
C GLU A 435 26.38 -32.84 24.09
N LEU A 436 26.89 -32.27 25.19
CA LEU A 436 26.07 -31.56 26.17
C LEU A 436 25.57 -30.23 25.60
N GLN A 437 26.40 -29.50 24.85
CA GLN A 437 25.98 -28.34 24.08
C GLN A 437 24.83 -28.72 23.15
N HIS A 438 24.92 -29.80 22.37
CA HIS A 438 23.82 -30.22 21.47
C HIS A 438 22.58 -30.76 22.19
N LYS A 439 22.68 -31.15 23.47
CA LYS A 439 21.53 -31.57 24.31
C LYS A 439 20.85 -30.40 25.02
N TYR A 440 21.57 -29.31 25.26
CA TYR A 440 21.11 -28.16 26.06
C TYR A 440 21.18 -26.80 25.32
N GLU A 441 21.48 -26.78 24.02
CA GLU A 441 21.42 -25.61 23.15
C GLU A 441 20.00 -25.00 23.22
N PRO A 442 19.82 -23.78 23.76
CA PRO A 442 18.52 -23.13 23.74
C PRO A 442 18.10 -22.94 22.29
N LYS A 443 16.88 -23.36 21.92
CA LYS A 443 16.34 -23.05 20.59
C LYS A 443 16.04 -21.55 20.53
N ASP A 444 16.99 -20.79 19.98
CA ASP A 444 16.96 -19.34 20.01
C ASP A 444 15.64 -18.76 19.50
N SER A 445 15.02 -17.96 20.37
CA SER A 445 13.97 -17.01 20.03
C SER A 445 12.83 -17.55 19.14
N LYS A 446 11.95 -18.39 19.70
CA LYS A 446 10.52 -18.33 19.33
C LYS A 446 9.90 -17.01 19.81
N LYS A 447 10.38 -15.86 19.28
CA LYS A 447 9.76 -14.54 19.42
C LYS A 447 8.49 -14.45 18.54
N ASN A 448 7.54 -15.35 18.78
CA ASN A 448 6.19 -15.22 18.25
C ASN A 448 5.53 -14.05 19.00
N LEU A 449 5.32 -12.95 18.29
CA LEU A 449 4.64 -11.77 18.83
C LEU A 449 3.26 -12.17 19.34
N ILE A 450 2.99 -11.90 20.62
CA ILE A 450 1.71 -12.23 21.25
C ILE A 450 0.61 -11.43 20.56
N GLN A 451 -0.41 -12.12 20.04
CA GLN A 451 -1.61 -11.51 19.48
C GLN A 451 -2.38 -10.73 20.58
N LYS A 452 -2.10 -9.43 20.71
CA LYS A 452 -2.93 -8.54 21.54
C LYS A 452 -4.27 -8.32 20.84
N ARG A 453 -5.32 -8.96 21.36
CA ARG A 453 -6.71 -8.74 20.94
C ARG A 453 -7.14 -7.28 21.18
N LYS A 454 -8.11 -6.82 20.38
CA LYS A 454 -8.76 -5.51 20.49
C LYS A 454 -9.20 -5.18 21.93
N LYS A 455 -8.97 -3.94 22.35
CA LYS A 455 -9.89 -3.18 23.21
C LYS A 455 -9.91 -1.72 22.74
N GLU A 456 -11.10 -1.16 22.64
CA GLU A 456 -11.34 0.27 22.43
C GLU A 456 -11.57 0.93 23.81
N LYS A 457 -11.16 2.19 24.01
CA LYS A 457 -12.07 3.36 23.91
C LYS A 457 -11.44 4.67 24.43
N LEU A 458 -11.77 5.74 23.70
CA LEU A 458 -11.79 7.17 24.05
C LEU A 458 -10.44 7.91 24.30
N PRO A 459 -10.32 9.17 23.80
CA PRO A 459 -9.18 10.06 24.07
C PRO A 459 -9.47 11.09 25.18
N VAL A 460 -8.45 11.47 25.93
CA VAL A 460 -8.41 12.67 26.79
C VAL A 460 -6.97 13.20 26.77
N ASP A 461 -6.79 14.50 26.50
CA ASP A 461 -5.51 15.21 26.66
C ASP A 461 -5.18 15.43 28.15
N VAL A 462 -3.89 15.39 28.51
CA VAL A 462 -3.23 16.38 29.40
C VAL A 462 -1.73 16.04 29.50
N THR A 463 -0.91 17.08 29.32
CA THR A 463 0.57 17.06 29.41
C THR A 463 1.06 17.13 30.87
N LEU A 464 2.25 16.56 31.15
CA LEU A 464 3.35 17.04 32.02
C LEU A 464 4.18 15.83 32.52
N CYS A 465 5.49 15.74 32.20
CA CYS A 465 6.64 16.19 33.02
C CYS A 465 7.02 15.17 34.12
N SER A 466 8.27 14.82 34.41
CA SER A 466 9.61 15.21 33.90
C SER A 466 10.33 13.95 33.33
N GLU A 467 11.57 13.90 32.82
CA GLU A 467 12.78 14.68 33.14
C GLU A 467 13.84 14.55 32.02
N GLU A 468 15.00 15.19 32.22
CA GLU A 468 16.22 15.14 31.40
C GLU A 468 16.81 13.70 31.31
N THR A 469 17.71 13.32 30.39
CA THR A 469 18.63 14.10 29.54
C THR A 469 18.90 13.38 28.22
N THR A 470 19.27 14.10 27.16
CA THR A 470 19.93 13.52 25.98
C THR A 470 21.43 13.34 26.22
N LEU A 471 21.97 12.15 25.95
CA LEU A 471 23.41 11.98 25.67
C LEU A 471 23.63 10.82 24.71
N ASP A 472 23.77 11.17 23.44
CA ASP A 472 24.23 10.30 22.37
C ASP A 472 25.76 10.39 22.24
N LYS A 473 26.36 9.47 21.46
CA LYS A 473 27.81 9.21 21.26
C LYS A 473 28.42 8.17 22.21
N VAL A 474 29.10 7.11 21.75
CA VAL A 474 29.91 6.87 20.52
C VAL A 474 31.12 7.79 20.41
N GLU A 475 32.22 7.40 21.07
CA GLU A 475 33.55 7.81 20.61
C GLU A 475 34.57 6.69 20.83
N GLN A 476 35.46 6.52 19.84
CA GLN A 476 36.46 5.46 19.79
C GLN A 476 37.85 6.10 19.91
N ILE A 477 38.62 5.67 20.91
CA ILE A 477 39.86 6.34 21.33
C ILE A 477 40.98 6.20 20.30
N VAL A 478 41.51 7.32 19.79
CA VAL A 478 42.95 7.49 19.44
C VAL A 478 43.43 8.93 19.70
N ALA A 479 44.27 9.07 20.73
CA ALA A 479 45.40 10.00 20.97
C ALA A 479 45.42 11.52 20.57
N ALA A 480 46.00 12.30 21.50
CA ALA A 480 46.83 13.52 21.30
C ALA A 480 46.18 14.83 20.78
N GLU A 481 46.56 16.05 21.20
CA GLU A 481 47.50 16.51 22.25
C GLU A 481 47.22 18.00 22.65
N VAL A 482 47.69 18.43 23.83
CA VAL A 482 48.20 19.79 24.18
C VAL A 482 47.29 21.06 24.01
N GLU A 483 46.76 21.51 25.17
CA GLU A 483 46.83 22.89 25.76
C GLU A 483 46.06 24.17 25.27
N VAL A 484 45.60 24.93 26.30
CA VAL A 484 45.73 26.41 26.50
C VAL A 484 44.68 27.44 25.99
N THR A 485 43.76 27.83 26.91
CA THR A 485 43.28 29.24 27.19
C THR A 485 42.36 29.99 26.18
N ASN A 486 41.61 31.08 26.48
CA ASN A 486 41.12 31.70 27.73
C ASN A 486 39.95 32.73 27.54
N THR A 487 39.01 32.77 28.51
CA THR A 487 38.33 33.99 29.11
C THR A 487 37.34 34.92 28.35
N LYS A 488 36.51 35.59 29.20
CA LYS A 488 35.70 36.83 29.05
C LYS A 488 34.27 36.71 28.48
N THR A 489 33.17 36.92 29.22
CA THR A 489 32.63 38.08 30.04
C THR A 489 31.99 39.18 29.18
N ALA A 490 30.66 39.36 29.18
CA ALA A 490 29.82 40.14 30.14
C ALA A 490 29.68 41.64 29.71
N ASP A 491 28.73 42.48 30.17
CA ASP A 491 27.60 42.32 31.13
C ASP A 491 26.24 42.49 30.36
N SER A 492 25.16 43.28 30.59
CA SER A 492 24.53 44.22 31.58
C SER A 492 23.06 44.45 31.09
N GLU A 493 22.01 44.95 31.79
CA GLU A 493 21.65 45.18 33.21
C GLU A 493 20.11 45.52 33.37
N VAL A 494 19.45 44.96 34.40
CA VAL A 494 18.49 45.60 35.37
C VAL A 494 17.09 46.18 34.98
N ASP A 495 16.06 45.47 35.48
CA ASP A 495 14.82 45.84 36.24
C ASP A 495 13.78 46.93 35.89
N SER A 496 12.55 46.58 36.32
CA SER A 496 11.55 47.36 37.09
C SER A 496 10.22 47.76 36.42
N SER A 497 9.09 47.88 37.14
CA SER A 497 8.29 46.91 37.94
C SER A 497 7.20 47.65 38.75
N SER A 498 5.92 47.22 38.68
CA SER A 498 4.88 47.54 39.69
C SER A 498 3.51 46.85 39.45
N THR A 499 3.16 45.88 40.31
CA THR A 499 1.90 45.72 41.10
C THR A 499 0.53 46.18 40.53
N ALA A 500 -0.54 45.37 40.48
CA ALA A 500 -1.40 44.80 41.57
C ALA A 500 -2.35 45.86 42.21
N GLU A 501 -3.58 45.62 42.72
CA GLU A 501 -4.53 44.45 42.82
C GLU A 501 -6.00 45.01 42.97
N ALA A 502 -7.14 44.39 43.36
CA ALA A 502 -7.56 43.09 43.94
C ALA A 502 -9.07 42.73 43.68
N LEU A 503 -9.41 41.43 43.81
CA LEU A 503 -10.60 40.75 44.41
C LEU A 503 -12.06 41.33 44.45
N SER A 504 -13.04 40.40 44.28
CA SER A 504 -14.28 40.18 45.11
C SER A 504 -15.70 40.71 44.76
N SER A 505 -16.56 39.80 44.28
CA SER A 505 -17.91 39.40 44.82
C SER A 505 -19.12 40.35 45.04
N LYS A 506 -20.19 40.11 44.24
CA LYS A 506 -21.65 40.00 44.54
C LYS A 506 -22.57 41.17 45.02
N GLN A 507 -23.76 41.15 44.39
CA GLN A 507 -25.15 41.39 44.88
C GLN A 507 -25.87 42.75 44.75
N ASP A 508 -27.08 42.64 44.16
CA ASP A 508 -28.38 43.33 44.32
C ASP A 508 -28.55 44.86 44.17
N VAL A 509 -29.53 45.27 43.34
CA VAL A 509 -30.90 45.70 43.79
C VAL A 509 -31.86 45.98 42.60
N ASN A 510 -33.14 45.65 42.81
CA ASN A 510 -34.38 45.83 42.01
C ASN A 510 -34.49 46.94 40.94
N THR A 511 -35.21 46.64 39.85
CA THR A 511 -36.61 47.08 39.54
C THR A 511 -36.87 47.04 38.01
N GLY A 512 -37.88 46.38 37.41
CA GLY A 512 -38.91 45.44 37.90
C GLY A 512 -40.07 45.30 36.86
N VAL A 513 -40.96 44.28 36.99
CA VAL A 513 -42.29 44.15 36.31
C VAL A 513 -42.26 43.91 34.77
N SER A 514 -43.03 43.03 34.07
CA SER A 514 -43.93 41.87 34.33
C SER A 514 -44.43 41.32 32.97
N HIS A 515 -44.91 40.08 32.73
CA HIS A 515 -44.87 38.79 33.45
C HIS A 515 -45.25 37.64 32.46
N ASP A 516 -44.60 36.49 32.63
CA ASP A 516 -45.07 35.09 32.53
C ASP A 516 -45.59 34.39 31.23
N GLU A 517 -45.10 33.15 31.11
CA GLU A 517 -45.54 31.97 30.31
C GLU A 517 -46.61 31.13 31.10
N PRO A 518 -47.02 29.87 30.76
CA PRO A 518 -47.26 29.21 29.46
C PRO A 518 -48.54 28.28 29.40
N ARG A 519 -49.21 28.18 28.22
CA ARG A 519 -50.13 27.07 27.80
C ARG A 519 -51.39 26.86 28.72
N PRO A 520 -52.29 25.84 28.57
CA PRO A 520 -52.59 24.92 27.46
C PRO A 520 -54.08 24.85 26.99
N ALA A 521 -54.31 24.19 25.85
CA ALA A 521 -55.47 23.34 25.44
C ALA A 521 -56.96 23.75 25.65
N LYS A 522 -57.75 23.66 24.56
CA LYS A 522 -59.15 23.15 24.54
C LYS A 522 -59.67 22.89 23.11
N CYS A 523 -60.58 21.92 22.96
CA CYS A 523 -61.30 21.61 21.71
C CYS A 523 -62.81 21.80 21.90
N VAL A 524 -63.54 22.23 20.86
CA VAL A 524 -65.02 22.15 20.75
C VAL A 524 -65.40 21.81 19.31
N LYS A 525 -66.50 21.06 19.10
CA LYS A 525 -67.11 20.74 17.79
C LYS A 525 -68.51 21.35 17.68
N ILE A 526 -68.90 21.76 16.47
CA ILE A 526 -70.27 21.75 15.91
C ILE A 526 -70.03 21.63 14.37
N SER A 527 -70.46 20.66 13.55
CA SER A 527 -71.75 19.97 13.30
C SER A 527 -72.89 20.93 12.93
N GLY A 528 -73.63 20.73 11.83
CA GLY A 528 -73.53 19.75 10.73
C GLY A 528 -74.68 19.98 9.72
N ASP A 529 -74.76 19.18 8.64
CA ASP A 529 -76.02 18.60 8.10
C ASP A 529 -75.86 17.92 6.72
N GLU A 530 -76.57 16.81 6.54
CA GLU A 530 -76.87 16.03 5.33
C GLU A 530 -78.16 15.22 5.64
N PRO A 531 -78.91 14.62 4.68
CA PRO A 531 -78.67 14.53 3.22
C PRO A 531 -79.91 14.91 2.37
N VAL A 532 -79.76 14.88 1.03
CA VAL A 532 -80.88 14.76 0.07
C VAL A 532 -80.49 13.75 -1.03
N VAL A 533 -81.44 12.92 -1.48
CA VAL A 533 -81.21 11.78 -2.40
C VAL A 533 -82.43 11.62 -3.34
N ILE A 534 -82.25 10.91 -4.48
CA ILE A 534 -83.31 10.40 -5.43
C ILE A 534 -83.86 11.49 -6.40
N PRO A 535 -84.25 11.20 -7.67
CA PRO A 535 -84.20 9.95 -8.48
C PRO A 535 -83.46 10.03 -9.84
N ASN A 536 -83.28 8.86 -10.48
CA ASN A 536 -83.10 8.73 -11.95
C ASN A 536 -84.45 8.82 -12.70
N PRO A 537 -84.46 9.28 -13.97
CA PRO A 537 -85.46 8.88 -14.98
C PRO A 537 -84.88 7.88 -16.00
N SER A 538 -85.76 7.10 -16.64
CA SER A 538 -85.41 6.06 -17.63
C SER A 538 -85.47 6.57 -19.08
N SER A 539 -84.90 5.78 -20.00
CA SER A 539 -84.92 5.98 -21.46
C SER A 539 -86.32 6.01 -22.08
N PRO A 540 -86.41 6.47 -23.34
CA PRO A 540 -87.05 5.65 -24.38
C PRO A 540 -86.10 5.31 -25.55
N VAL A 541 -86.62 4.53 -26.50
CA VAL A 541 -85.89 3.91 -27.62
C VAL A 541 -86.17 4.66 -28.93
N THR A 542 -85.19 4.72 -29.83
CA THR A 542 -85.45 4.73 -31.28
C THR A 542 -84.30 4.04 -32.02
N GLU A 543 -84.61 3.39 -33.14
CA GLU A 543 -83.68 2.61 -33.97
C GLU A 543 -83.22 3.43 -35.19
N GLU A 544 -82.03 3.15 -35.73
CA GLU A 544 -81.86 2.67 -37.13
C GLU A 544 -80.42 2.79 -37.69
N ASN A 545 -79.90 1.63 -38.11
CA ASN A 545 -79.19 1.33 -39.36
C ASN A 545 -77.77 1.86 -39.75
N GLN A 546 -77.09 0.93 -40.46
CA GLN A 546 -75.89 1.03 -41.30
C GLN A 546 -74.52 1.13 -40.58
N GLN A 547 -73.68 0.08 -40.64
CA GLN A 547 -72.77 -0.32 -41.74
C GLN A 547 -71.61 0.69 -41.94
N GLN A 548 -70.34 0.31 -42.10
CA GLN A 548 -69.78 -0.98 -42.52
C GLN A 548 -68.29 -1.09 -42.10
N ASN A 549 -67.87 -2.23 -41.52
CA ASN A 549 -66.70 -3.03 -41.99
C ASN A 549 -66.27 -4.12 -40.99
N LYS A 550 -66.05 -5.33 -41.51
CA LYS A 550 -65.35 -6.40 -40.80
C LYS A 550 -63.92 -6.49 -41.34
N ARG A 551 -62.92 -6.61 -40.47
CA ARG A 551 -61.75 -7.43 -40.77
C ARG A 551 -61.24 -8.10 -39.51
N GLU A 552 -61.30 -9.42 -39.49
CA GLU A 552 -60.68 -10.24 -38.45
C GLU A 552 -59.16 -10.25 -38.66
N GLU A 553 -58.37 -10.37 -37.59
CA GLU A 553 -57.47 -11.51 -37.45
C GLU A 553 -56.90 -11.72 -36.03
N ARG A 554 -56.66 -13.00 -35.72
CA ARG A 554 -55.64 -13.54 -34.78
C ARG A 554 -55.64 -13.10 -33.31
N ARG A 555 -56.54 -13.77 -32.58
CA ARG A 555 -56.40 -14.16 -31.16
C ARG A 555 -54.94 -14.42 -30.71
N LYS A 556 -54.52 -13.79 -29.61
CA LYS A 556 -53.64 -14.41 -28.57
C LYS A 556 -54.11 -13.99 -27.18
N LYS A 557 -54.21 -14.93 -26.24
CA LYS A 557 -54.53 -14.68 -24.83
C LYS A 557 -53.24 -14.68 -23.99
N PRO A 558 -53.04 -13.72 -23.07
CA PRO A 558 -52.31 -13.94 -21.83
C PRO A 558 -53.15 -14.75 -20.82
N ARG A 559 -52.52 -15.21 -19.74
CA ARG A 559 -53.09 -16.15 -18.76
C ARG A 559 -53.35 -15.41 -17.44
N THR A 560 -54.46 -15.72 -16.76
CA THR A 560 -54.76 -15.27 -15.39
C THR A 560 -53.96 -16.07 -14.34
N VAL A 561 -54.08 -15.64 -13.07
CA VAL A 561 -53.54 -16.29 -11.85
C VAL A 561 -52.03 -15.97 -11.63
N GLU A 562 -51.53 -15.63 -10.43
CA GLU A 562 -52.06 -15.77 -9.06
C GLU A 562 -51.87 -14.49 -8.20
N MET A 563 -52.64 -14.33 -7.12
CA MET A 563 -52.56 -13.20 -6.17
C MET A 563 -52.14 -13.70 -4.78
N ILE A 564 -50.85 -13.62 -4.47
CA ILE A 564 -50.29 -14.17 -3.22
C ILE A 564 -50.60 -13.25 -2.04
N HIS A 565 -51.37 -13.75 -1.07
CA HIS A 565 -51.51 -13.13 0.26
C HIS A 565 -50.23 -13.35 1.09
N VAL A 566 -49.70 -12.28 1.68
CA VAL A 566 -48.64 -12.38 2.69
C VAL A 566 -49.28 -12.52 4.08
N GLY A 567 -49.31 -13.74 4.60
CA GLY A 567 -49.76 -14.02 5.97
C GLY A 567 -48.70 -13.64 7.00
N SER A 568 -49.06 -12.79 7.95
CA SER A 568 -48.20 -12.47 9.11
C SER A 568 -48.32 -13.57 10.18
N ASN A 569 -47.19 -14.10 10.65
CA ASN A 569 -47.10 -14.95 11.85
C ASN A 569 -45.81 -14.64 12.60
N SER A 570 -45.81 -14.82 13.92
CA SER A 570 -44.76 -14.35 14.85
C SER A 570 -44.02 -15.49 15.54
N THR A 571 -42.87 -15.17 16.17
CA THR A 571 -42.31 -15.80 17.40
C THR A 571 -42.26 -17.35 17.45
N MET A 572 -41.08 -17.99 17.52
CA MET A 572 -40.34 -18.13 18.80
C MET A 572 -38.92 -18.74 18.63
N GLU A 573 -38.08 -18.47 19.64
CA GLU A 573 -37.02 -19.31 20.24
C GLU A 573 -35.94 -20.06 19.42
N ASN A 574 -34.70 -19.59 19.62
CA ASN A 574 -33.51 -20.35 20.02
C ASN A 574 -33.60 -21.89 20.13
N GLN A 575 -32.66 -22.59 19.48
CA GLN A 575 -31.54 -23.25 20.21
C GLN A 575 -30.40 -23.69 19.27
N CYS A 576 -29.25 -24.03 19.85
CA CYS A 576 -28.03 -24.41 19.14
C CYS A 576 -27.53 -25.77 19.66
N ALA A 577 -27.14 -26.66 18.75
CA ALA A 577 -26.41 -27.90 19.07
C ALA A 577 -25.43 -28.22 17.92
N GLN A 578 -24.27 -28.76 18.28
CA GLN A 578 -23.24 -29.21 17.33
C GLN A 578 -23.32 -30.72 17.13
N GLN A 579 -23.07 -31.18 15.91
CA GLN A 579 -22.12 -32.26 15.62
C GLN A 579 -21.62 -32.16 14.18
#